data_AF-A0A971YPS7-F1
#
_entry.id   AF-A0A971YPS7-F1
#
_cell.length_a   1.000
_cell.length_b   1.000
_cell.length_c   1.000
_cell.angle_alpha   90.00
_cell.angle_beta   90.00
_cell.angle_gamma   90.00
#
_symmetry.space_group_name_H-M   'P 1'
#
loop_
_entity.id
_entity.type
_entity.pdbx_description
1 polymer ?
#
loop_
_entity_poly.entity_id
_entity_poly.type
_entity_poly.pdbx_seq_one_letter_code
_entity_poly.pdbx_strand_id
1 'polypeptide(L)' 'MYDLTFWSRSYLLFLFLVARLAAFLTIAPVFGSRNIPATLRFFFAVFLALIFLPLFLSLDVPEPGALLSLAITLVSEFG' A
#
# COMPACT_ATOMS: atom_id res chain seq x y z
N MET A 1 -24.39 -13.20 -1.84
CA MET A 1 -24.10 -12.50 -0.58
C MET A 1 -22.76 -11.80 -0.76
N TYR A 2 -22.67 -10.49 -0.50
CA TYR A 2 -21.37 -9.80 -0.57
C TYR A 2 -20.55 -10.22 0.64
N ASP A 3 -19.36 -10.78 0.39
CA ASP A 3 -18.43 -11.13 1.46
C ASP A 3 -17.69 -9.87 1.92
N LEU A 4 -18.29 -9.17 2.89
CA LEU A 4 -17.74 -7.94 3.47
C LEU A 4 -16.34 -8.16 4.06
N THR A 5 -16.06 -9.36 4.57
CA THR A 5 -14.76 -9.70 5.16
C THR A 5 -13.67 -9.83 4.11
N PHE A 6 -14.01 -10.40 2.95
CA PHE A 6 -13.11 -10.45 1.81
C PHE A 6 -12.74 -9.04 1.30
N TRP A 7 -13.74 -8.16 1.15
CA TRP A 7 -13.52 -6.80 0.67
C TRP A 7 -12.72 -5.94 1.66
N SER A 8 -12.99 -6.05 2.98
CA SER A 8 -12.23 -5.31 3.99
C SER A 8 -10.77 -5.76 4.02
N ARG A 9 -10.50 -7.08 3.99
CA ARG A 9 -9.14 -7.62 3.96
C ARG A 9 -8.39 -7.22 2.68
N SER A 10 -9.05 -7.30 1.53
CA SER A 10 -8.47 -6.87 0.25
C SER A 10 -8.13 -5.38 0.25
N TYR A 11 -8.97 -4.55 0.86
CA TYR A 11 -8.70 -3.12 1.02
C TYR A 11 -7.53 -2.85 1.97
N LEU A 12 -7.41 -3.57 3.08
CA LEU A 12 -6.26 -3.46 3.99
C LEU A 12 -4.95 -3.85 3.27
N LEU A 13 -4.94 -4.99 2.58
CA LEU A 13 -3.81 -5.42 1.75
C LEU A 13 -3.41 -4.35 0.73
N PHE A 14 -4.40 -3.75 0.07
CA PHE A 14 -4.17 -2.66 -0.87
C PHE A 14 -3.49 -1.46 -0.20
N LEU A 15 -3.96 -1.02 0.97
CA LEU A 15 -3.35 0.10 1.70
C LEU A 15 -1.89 -0.18 2.08
N PHE A 16 -1.60 -1.39 2.57
CA PHE A 16 -0.23 -1.80 2.89
C PHE A 16 0.67 -1.82 1.65
N LEU A 17 0.18 -2.35 0.53
CA LEU A 17 0.92 -2.33 -0.74
C LEU A 17 1.19 -0.92 -1.22
N VAL A 18 0.20 -0.01 -1.16
CA VAL A 18 0.40 1.39 -1.55
C VAL A 18 1.45 2.06 -0.69
N ALA A 19 1.39 1.89 0.64
CA ALA A 19 2.37 2.47 1.56
C ALA A 19 3.79 1.98 1.24
N ARG A 20 3.95 0.67 1.09
CA ARG A 20 5.25 0.04 0.80
C ARG A 20 5.81 0.43 -0.57
N LEU A 21 4.96 0.48 -1.59
CA LEU A 21 5.36 0.88 -2.93
C LEU A 21 5.68 2.37 -3.01
N ALA A 22 4.95 3.22 -2.28
CA ALA A 22 5.27 4.64 -2.20
C ALA A 22 6.63 4.86 -1.55
N ALA A 23 6.91 4.17 -0.44
CA ALA A 23 8.22 4.18 0.22
C ALA A 23 9.34 3.65 -0.70
N PHE A 24 9.09 2.57 -1.42
CA PHE A 24 10.03 2.06 -2.41
C PHE A 24 10.33 3.09 -3.50
N LEU A 25 9.31 3.77 -4.04
CA LEU A 25 9.48 4.77 -5.10
C LEU A 25 10.14 6.07 -4.61
N THR A 26 10.04 6.40 -3.32
CA THR A 26 10.77 7.55 -2.75
C THR A 26 12.25 7.23 -2.51
N ILE A 27 12.57 6.00 -2.11
CA ILE A 27 13.95 5.56 -1.81
C ILE A 27 14.71 5.14 -3.09
N ALA A 28 14.02 4.55 -4.07
CA ALA A 28 14.66 4.02 -5.27
C ALA A 28 15.34 5.14 -6.09
N PRO A 29 16.61 4.99 -6.53
CA PRO A 29 17.39 6.07 -7.15
C PRO A 29 16.79 6.61 -8.46
N VAL A 30 16.12 5.75 -9.23
CA VAL A 30 15.48 6.12 -10.51
C VAL A 30 14.23 6.98 -10.26
N PHE A 31 13.37 6.55 -9.34
CA PHE A 31 12.10 7.22 -9.06
C PHE A 31 12.21 8.37 -8.04
N GLY A 32 13.18 8.29 -7.13
CA GLY A 32 13.53 9.33 -6.16
C GLY A 32 14.28 10.52 -6.76
N SER A 33 14.74 10.43 -8.01
CA SER A 33 15.34 11.55 -8.73
C SER A 33 14.39 12.75 -8.79
N ARG A 34 14.90 13.97 -8.55
CA ARG A 34 14.12 15.24 -8.53
C ARG A 34 13.33 15.52 -9.81
N ASN A 35 13.57 14.76 -10.88
CA ASN A 35 12.87 14.89 -12.15
C ASN A 35 11.43 14.39 -12.14
N ILE A 36 11.06 13.49 -11.22
CA ILE A 36 9.71 12.92 -11.20
C ILE A 36 8.82 13.64 -10.17
N PRO A 37 7.68 14.21 -10.57
CA PRO A 37 6.74 14.84 -9.65
C PRO A 37 6.20 13.85 -8.60
N ALA A 38 6.02 14.32 -7.36
CA ALA A 38 5.47 13.50 -6.27
C ALA A 38 4.11 12.88 -6.63
N THR A 39 3.24 13.61 -7.34
CA THR A 39 1.95 13.13 -7.82
C THR A 39 2.08 11.90 -8.73
N LEU A 40 3.08 11.89 -9.63
CA LEU A 40 3.30 10.79 -10.55
C LEU A 40 3.79 9.55 -9.79
N ARG A 41 4.68 9.73 -8.81
CA ARG A 41 5.16 8.63 -7.96
C ARG A 41 4.02 7.99 -7.16
N PHE A 42 3.15 8.82 -6.58
CA PHE A 42 1.97 8.33 -5.87
C PHE A 42 1.02 7.57 -6.79
N PHE A 43 0.76 8.10 -8.00
CA PHE A 43 -0.05 7.39 -8.99
C PHE A 43 0.56 6.04 -9.36
N PHE A 44 1.87 5.96 -9.58
CA PHE A 44 2.57 4.70 -9.83
C PHE A 44 2.47 3.72 -8.66
N ALA A 45 2.59 4.19 -7.41
CA ALA A 45 2.42 3.35 -6.23
C ALA A 45 1.02 2.71 -6.19
N VAL A 46 -0.03 3.52 -6.43
CA VAL A 46 -1.42 3.06 -6.48
C VAL A 46 -1.64 2.08 -7.63
N PHE A 47 -1.13 2.39 -8.81
CA PHE A 47 -1.25 1.54 -9.99
C PHE A 47 -0.58 0.18 -9.79
N LEU A 48 0.66 0.17 -9.28
CA LEU A 48 1.39 -1.05 -8.96
C LEU A 48 0.69 -1.86 -7.86
N ALA A 49 0.13 -1.19 -6.84
CA ALA A 49 -0.63 -1.87 -5.78
C ALA A 49 -1.84 -2.62 -6.33
N LEU A 50 -2.57 -2.04 -7.30
CA LEU A 50 -3.69 -2.73 -7.95
C LEU A 50 -3.25 -3.97 -8.75
N ILE A 51 -2.12 -3.86 -9.45
CA ILE A 51 -1.56 -4.97 -10.25
C ILE A 51 -1.08 -6.10 -9.33
N PHE A 52 -0.45 -5.76 -8.21
CA PHE A 52 0.15 -6.74 -7.30
C PHE A 52 -0.83 -7.31 -6.27
N LEU A 53 -1.95 -6.63 -5.99
CA LEU A 53 -2.97 -7.09 -5.05
C LEU A 53 -3.33 -8.59 -5.17
N PRO A 54 -3.63 -9.15 -6.37
CA PRO A 54 -3.99 -10.57 -6.48
C PRO A 54 -2.90 -11.54 -6.04
N LEU A 55 -1.63 -11.12 -6.04
CA LEU A 55 -0.50 -11.95 -5.61
C LEU A 55 -0.46 -12.14 -4.09
N PHE A 56 -1.16 -11.29 -3.34
CA PHE A 56 -1.08 -11.23 -1.88
C PHE A 56 -2.42 -11.55 -1.17
N LEU A 57 -3.45 -11.98 -1.91
CA LEU A 57 -4.77 -12.27 -1.35
C LEU A 57 -4.76 -13.39 -0.28
N SER A 58 -3.78 -14.30 -0.34
CA SER A 58 -3.61 -15.39 0.64
C SER A 58 -2.82 -14.98 1.89
N LEU A 59 -2.24 -13.78 1.94
CA LEU A 59 -1.48 -13.33 3.09
C LEU A 59 -2.40 -12.89 4.22
N ASP A 60 -2.16 -13.40 5.41
CA ASP A 60 -2.79 -12.89 6.63
C ASP A 60 -2.17 -11.54 7.00
N VAL A 61 -3.05 -10.55 7.12
CA VAL A 61 -2.68 -9.19 7.49
C VAL A 61 -3.23 -8.92 8.89
N PRO A 62 -2.42 -8.35 9.81
CA PRO A 62 -2.94 -7.95 11.11
C PRO A 62 -4.06 -6.92 10.91
N GLU A 63 -5.25 -7.23 11.41
CA GLU A 63 -6.39 -6.30 11.38
C GLU A 63 -6.21 -5.26 12.49
N PRO A 64 -5.97 -3.98 12.16
CA PRO A 64 -5.85 -2.95 13.18
C PRO A 64 -7.23 -2.66 13.78
N GLY A 65 -7.39 -2.93 15.07
CA GLY A 65 -8.65 -2.70 15.78
C GLY A 65 -9.10 -1.23 15.85
N ALA A 66 -8.21 -0.28 15.53
CA ALA A 66 -8.51 1.15 15.44
C ALA A 66 -7.86 1.81 14.21
N LEU A 67 -8.48 2.89 13.71
CA LEU A 67 -7.92 3.69 12.60
C LEU A 67 -6.54 4.30 12.94
N LEU A 68 -6.31 4.62 14.21
CA LEU A 68 -5.03 5.15 14.67
C LEU A 68 -3.93 4.08 14.62
N SER A 69 -4.25 2.83 15.00
CA SER A 69 -3.30 1.72 14.83
C SER A 69 -2.99 1.47 13.36
N LEU A 70 -3.99 1.55 12.47
CA LEU A 70 -3.77 1.44 11.02
C LEU A 70 -2.79 2.51 10.52
N ALA A 71 -3.01 3.78 10.90
CA ALA A 71 -2.13 4.86 10.49
C ALA A 71 -0.68 4.65 10.95
N ILE A 72 -0.47 4.19 12.19
CA ILE A 72 0.86 3.86 12.72
C ILE A 72 1.49 2.71 11.93
N THR A 73 0.76 1.63 11.66
CA THR A 73 1.29 0.50 10.89
C THR A 73 1.64 0.90 9.46
N LEU A 74 0.82 1.74 8.81
CA LEU A 74 1.12 2.25 7.46
C LEU A 74 2.37 3.14 7.44
N VAL A 75 2.59 3.95 8.47
CA VAL A 75 3.84 4.74 8.59
C VAL A 75 5.05 3.82 8.79
N SER A 76 4.91 2.72 9.53
CA SER A 76 6.01 1.76 9.71
C SER A 76 6.46 1.07 8.41
N GLU A 77 5.59 1.00 7.40
CA GLU A 77 5.97 0.49 6.07
C GLU A 77 6.88 1.46 5.28
N PHE A 78 6.99 2.72 5.71
CA PHE A 78 7.88 3.70 5.07
C PHE A 78 9.36 3.54 5.43
N GLY A 79 9.69 2.76 6.47
CA GLY A 79 11.06 2.53 6.95
C GLY A 79 11.23 2.88 8.42
#